data_AF-A0A0H3NTM2-F1
#
_entry.id   AF-A0A0H3NTM2-F1
#
_cell.length_a   1.000
_cell.length_b   1.000
_cell.length_c   1.000
_cell.angle_alpha   90.00
_cell.angle_beta   90.00
_cell.angle_gamma   90.00
#
_symmetry.space_group_name_H-M   'P 1'
#
loop_
_entity.id
_entity.type
_entity.pdbx_description
1 polymer ?
#
loop_
_entity_poly.entity_id
_entity_poly.type
_entity_poly.pdbx_seq_one_letter_code
_entity_poly.pdbx_strand_id
1 'polypeptide(L)'
;MTVSERITKHSVKVNGGSGVLVNTMSLDYSYVLTADHVLEDNDSANVVYNFRGEQLHIINVKRYPDVASRVEFDCALIQIEYIPNVEQFTLPSTLLEHRANLQIAGFPTSERQSTTPLKHYDGHMTSVHDEVITFTIDGIPGRDSIEGMSGGGVYHVKDNQPYLVGVECQMDSDHPELQFGRVQCRSLSRFEEIIRLYDLVPMVPSFLECFSRLKNNLFDFNVIEPRNVEGLHTALLEVADALVERGMPAPYTLMNQYKEQLLITEDKLEDIKDKNLWVSYFEFLIICILIDGVANANMEYIKSLERKRKILYSSDSKNWMRRLQDILLVAKNTLDKNGTMVITSPEDGADMQPSGLYTERIIKNIASVPSSGPFIKIDNAVDSVYKSFVVVHLNGLRKTCIVNREDDFGLLQGTNELLTLFRDSYNEIIK
;
A
#
# COMPACT_ATOMS: atom_id res chain seq x y z
N MET A 1 -6.02 3.56 -18.91
CA MET A 1 -7.21 2.90 -18.35
C MET A 1 -7.96 3.92 -17.51
N THR A 2 -9.23 4.12 -17.78
CA THR A 2 -10.09 5.06 -17.03
C THR A 2 -10.46 4.50 -15.65
N VAL A 3 -10.95 5.34 -14.75
CA VAL A 3 -11.46 4.91 -13.43
C VAL A 3 -12.57 3.86 -13.58
N SER A 4 -13.53 4.11 -14.46
CA SER A 4 -14.65 3.20 -14.71
C SER A 4 -14.19 1.86 -15.27
N GLU A 5 -13.19 1.83 -16.15
CA GLU A 5 -12.59 0.57 -16.64
C GLU A 5 -11.92 -0.22 -15.52
N ARG A 6 -11.23 0.44 -14.58
CA ARG A 6 -10.64 -0.21 -13.41
C ARG A 6 -11.71 -0.81 -12.51
N ILE A 7 -12.74 -0.03 -12.14
CA ILE A 7 -13.87 -0.50 -11.32
C ILE A 7 -14.58 -1.67 -11.98
N THR A 8 -14.82 -1.58 -13.29
CA THR A 8 -15.49 -2.63 -14.09
C THR A 8 -14.73 -3.96 -13.99
N LYS A 9 -13.39 -3.94 -14.06
CA LYS A 9 -12.58 -5.15 -13.96
C LYS A 9 -12.69 -5.87 -12.62
N HIS A 10 -13.01 -5.14 -11.56
CA HIS A 10 -13.21 -5.69 -10.22
C HIS A 10 -14.66 -6.10 -9.97
N SER A 11 -15.60 -5.75 -10.84
CA SER A 11 -17.01 -6.04 -10.63
C SER A 11 -17.36 -7.45 -11.10
N VAL A 12 -18.08 -8.20 -10.27
CA VAL A 12 -18.57 -9.55 -10.60
C VAL A 12 -20.08 -9.64 -10.36
N LYS A 13 -20.74 -10.54 -11.08
CA LYS A 13 -22.13 -10.91 -10.86
C LYS A 13 -22.17 -12.15 -9.99
N VAL A 14 -22.89 -12.09 -8.88
CA VAL A 14 -23.07 -13.20 -7.93
C VAL A 14 -24.55 -13.52 -7.90
N ASN A 15 -24.96 -14.69 -8.41
CA ASN A 15 -26.39 -15.08 -8.49
C ASN A 15 -27.32 -13.94 -8.99
N GLY A 16 -28.32 -13.59 -8.17
CA GLY A 16 -29.29 -12.51 -8.29
C GLY A 16 -28.75 -11.11 -7.94
N GLY A 17 -27.49 -10.99 -7.51
CA GLY A 17 -26.84 -9.75 -7.07
C GLY A 17 -25.49 -9.50 -7.74
N SER A 18 -24.62 -8.80 -7.03
CA SER A 18 -23.31 -8.33 -7.45
C SER A 18 -22.23 -8.72 -6.44
N GLY A 19 -20.98 -8.49 -6.80
CA GLY A 19 -19.82 -8.73 -5.95
C GLY A 19 -18.65 -7.86 -6.40
N VAL A 20 -17.64 -7.76 -5.55
CA VAL A 20 -16.37 -7.14 -5.89
C VAL A 20 -15.20 -8.10 -5.69
N LEU A 21 -14.40 -8.27 -6.73
CA LEU A 21 -13.18 -9.06 -6.76
C LEU A 21 -12.04 -8.30 -6.10
N VAL A 22 -11.42 -8.92 -5.12
CA VAL A 22 -10.31 -8.36 -4.35
C VAL A 22 -9.17 -9.38 -4.25
N ASN A 23 -7.94 -8.90 -4.24
CA ASN A 23 -6.77 -9.75 -4.10
C ASN A 23 -6.47 -10.08 -2.64
N THR A 24 -5.75 -11.18 -2.45
CA THR A 24 -5.23 -11.60 -1.15
C THR A 24 -3.71 -11.55 -1.15
N MET A 25 -3.13 -11.66 0.04
CA MET A 25 -1.68 -11.77 0.19
C MET A 25 -1.13 -13.05 -0.49
N SER A 26 -1.97 -14.06 -0.71
CA SER A 26 -1.60 -15.33 -1.34
C SER A 26 -1.90 -15.33 -2.84
N LEU A 27 -1.21 -16.21 -3.58
CA LEU A 27 -1.48 -16.53 -4.98
C LEU A 27 -2.31 -17.81 -5.14
N ASP A 28 -2.79 -18.41 -4.04
CA ASP A 28 -3.57 -19.65 -4.06
C ASP A 28 -5.04 -19.39 -4.41
N TYR A 29 -5.57 -18.23 -4.02
CA TYR A 29 -6.96 -17.83 -4.26
C TYR A 29 -7.14 -16.32 -4.22
N SER A 30 -8.25 -15.86 -4.80
CA SER A 30 -8.76 -14.48 -4.68
C SER A 30 -10.08 -14.49 -3.90
N TYR A 31 -10.54 -13.31 -3.46
CA TYR A 31 -11.85 -13.19 -2.81
C TYR A 31 -12.84 -12.43 -3.69
N VAL A 32 -14.11 -12.79 -3.57
CA VAL A 32 -15.24 -11.94 -3.93
C VAL A 32 -15.96 -11.54 -2.65
N LEU A 33 -16.09 -10.23 -2.44
CA LEU A 33 -16.91 -9.66 -1.37
C LEU A 33 -18.31 -9.43 -1.90
N THR A 34 -19.33 -9.80 -1.15
CA THR A 34 -20.75 -9.65 -1.53
C THR A 34 -21.63 -9.55 -0.28
N ALA A 35 -22.91 -9.28 -0.48
CA ALA A 35 -23.92 -9.31 0.58
C ALA A 35 -24.34 -10.77 0.88
N ASP A 36 -24.65 -11.10 2.14
CA ASP A 36 -24.99 -12.48 2.52
C ASP A 36 -26.31 -12.93 1.87
N HIS A 37 -27.31 -12.04 1.82
CA HIS A 37 -28.61 -12.35 1.24
C HIS A 37 -28.59 -12.60 -0.28
N VAL A 38 -27.48 -12.27 -0.96
CA VAL A 38 -27.29 -12.56 -2.40
C VAL A 38 -26.95 -14.05 -2.62
N LEU A 39 -26.47 -14.72 -1.58
CA LEU A 39 -26.04 -16.10 -1.65
C LEU A 39 -27.18 -17.07 -1.38
N GLU A 40 -27.12 -18.21 -2.07
CA GLU A 40 -27.98 -19.35 -1.79
C GLU A 40 -27.56 -20.03 -0.48
N ASP A 41 -28.51 -20.57 0.28
CA ASP A 41 -28.24 -21.36 1.48
C ASP A 41 -27.41 -22.62 1.17
N ASN A 42 -27.61 -23.20 -0.02
CA ASN A 42 -26.78 -24.28 -0.52
C ASN A 42 -25.55 -23.71 -1.23
N ASP A 43 -24.38 -23.82 -0.59
CA ASP A 43 -23.13 -23.25 -1.12
C ASP A 43 -22.78 -23.71 -2.53
N SER A 44 -23.11 -24.96 -2.90
CA SER A 44 -22.83 -25.51 -4.22
C SER A 44 -23.72 -24.94 -5.34
N ALA A 45 -24.78 -24.21 -4.99
CA ALA A 45 -25.69 -23.58 -5.96
C ALA A 45 -25.23 -22.17 -6.37
N ASN A 46 -24.29 -21.58 -5.62
CA ASN A 46 -23.78 -20.25 -5.91
C ASN A 46 -22.98 -20.22 -7.22
N VAL A 47 -23.16 -19.15 -7.99
CA VAL A 47 -22.43 -18.90 -9.23
C VAL A 47 -21.89 -17.47 -9.25
N VAL A 48 -20.65 -17.35 -9.71
CA VAL A 48 -19.97 -16.05 -9.87
C VAL A 48 -19.52 -15.91 -11.31
N TYR A 49 -19.80 -14.76 -11.92
CA TYR A 49 -19.33 -14.40 -13.27
C TYR A 49 -18.56 -13.09 -13.20
N ASN A 50 -17.42 -13.02 -13.89
CA ASN A 50 -16.70 -11.75 -14.01
C ASN A 50 -17.41 -10.78 -14.97
N PHE A 51 -16.88 -9.55 -15.08
CA PHE A 51 -17.42 -8.51 -15.96
C PHE A 51 -17.45 -8.90 -17.46
N ARG A 52 -16.69 -9.92 -17.88
CA ARG A 52 -16.70 -10.46 -19.25
C ARG A 52 -17.71 -11.58 -19.45
N GLY A 53 -18.44 -11.97 -18.40
CA GLY A 53 -19.39 -13.08 -18.42
C GLY A 53 -18.74 -14.46 -18.28
N GLU A 54 -17.46 -14.54 -17.92
CA GLU A 54 -16.78 -15.81 -17.67
C GLU A 54 -17.09 -16.28 -16.25
N GLN A 55 -17.50 -17.55 -16.09
CA GLN A 55 -17.79 -18.13 -14.79
C GLN A 55 -16.48 -18.35 -14.01
N LEU A 56 -16.46 -17.90 -12.77
CA LEU A 56 -15.35 -18.08 -11.84
C LEU A 56 -15.56 -19.32 -10.99
N HIS A 57 -14.49 -20.09 -10.75
CA HIS A 57 -14.56 -21.30 -9.95
C HIS A 57 -14.58 -20.95 -8.46
N ILE A 58 -15.66 -21.32 -7.77
CA ILE A 58 -15.82 -21.15 -6.33
C ILE A 58 -15.13 -22.29 -5.59
N ILE A 59 -14.24 -21.95 -4.68
CA ILE A 59 -13.56 -22.87 -3.77
C ILE A 59 -14.36 -23.03 -2.48
N ASN A 60 -14.81 -21.91 -1.90
CA ASN A 60 -15.52 -21.91 -0.62
C ASN A 60 -16.35 -20.63 -0.43
N VAL A 61 -17.32 -20.69 0.47
CA VAL A 61 -18.12 -19.54 0.90
C VAL A 61 -17.99 -19.38 2.42
N LYS A 62 -17.78 -18.15 2.88
CA LYS A 62 -17.54 -17.80 4.29
C LYS A 62 -18.52 -16.71 4.69
N ARG A 63 -19.21 -16.94 5.80
CA ARG A 63 -20.26 -16.09 6.38
C ARG A 63 -20.02 -15.92 7.86
N TYR A 64 -20.70 -14.98 8.50
CA TYR A 64 -20.75 -14.99 9.96
C TYR A 64 -21.35 -16.32 10.47
N PRO A 65 -20.80 -16.90 11.55
CA PRO A 65 -21.22 -18.22 12.02
C PRO A 65 -22.60 -18.19 12.69
N ASP A 66 -22.98 -17.08 13.31
CA ASP A 66 -24.28 -16.92 13.96
C ASP A 66 -25.28 -16.16 13.07
N VAL A 67 -26.55 -16.53 13.20
CA VAL A 67 -27.64 -16.01 12.37
C VAL A 67 -27.89 -14.52 12.62
N ALA A 68 -27.70 -14.04 13.86
CA ALA A 68 -27.94 -12.64 14.19
C ALA A 68 -26.96 -11.74 13.44
N SER A 69 -25.66 -12.04 13.48
CA SER A 69 -24.63 -11.32 12.72
C SER A 69 -24.77 -11.48 11.22
N ARG A 70 -25.24 -12.63 10.71
CA ARG A 70 -25.55 -12.76 9.27
C ARG A 70 -26.62 -11.77 8.81
N VAL A 71 -27.71 -11.65 9.57
CA VAL A 71 -28.81 -10.73 9.25
C VAL A 71 -28.39 -9.28 9.46
N GLU A 72 -27.68 -8.98 10.56
CA GLU A 72 -27.28 -7.62 10.90
C GLU A 72 -26.20 -7.08 9.96
N PHE A 73 -25.13 -7.84 9.76
CA PHE A 73 -23.99 -7.38 8.98
C PHE A 73 -24.17 -7.61 7.49
N ASP A 74 -24.91 -8.66 7.08
CA ASP A 74 -25.21 -8.95 5.67
C ASP A 74 -23.96 -8.93 4.77
N CYS A 75 -22.90 -9.57 5.25
CA CYS A 75 -21.61 -9.67 4.57
C CYS A 75 -21.23 -11.13 4.38
N ALA A 76 -20.71 -11.45 3.19
CA ALA A 76 -20.14 -12.74 2.90
C ALA A 76 -18.91 -12.64 1.99
N LEU A 77 -18.06 -13.65 2.10
CA LEU A 77 -16.80 -13.74 1.38
C LEU A 77 -16.75 -15.07 0.61
N ILE A 78 -16.52 -15.00 -0.69
CA ILE A 78 -16.39 -16.17 -1.56
C ILE A 78 -14.91 -16.33 -1.92
N GLN A 79 -14.33 -17.48 -1.60
CA GLN A 79 -13.01 -17.86 -2.09
C GLN A 79 -13.16 -18.42 -3.51
N ILE A 80 -12.39 -17.90 -4.44
CA ILE A 80 -12.37 -18.34 -5.83
C ILE A 80 -10.95 -18.68 -6.27
N GLU A 81 -10.81 -19.42 -7.37
CA GLU A 81 -9.51 -19.62 -8.01
C GLU A 81 -8.78 -18.29 -8.24
N TYR A 82 -7.47 -18.27 -8.00
CA TYR A 82 -6.67 -17.06 -8.06
C TYR A 82 -6.79 -16.33 -9.40
N ILE A 83 -7.09 -15.04 -9.34
CA ILE A 83 -7.14 -14.17 -10.50
C ILE A 83 -5.90 -13.27 -10.50
N PRO A 84 -4.98 -13.44 -11.48
CA PRO A 84 -3.80 -12.59 -11.55
C PRO A 84 -4.17 -11.14 -11.89
N ASN A 85 -3.36 -10.20 -11.40
CA ASN A 85 -3.42 -8.77 -11.74
C ASN A 85 -4.71 -8.05 -11.32
N VAL A 86 -5.37 -8.48 -10.24
CA VAL A 86 -6.42 -7.69 -9.57
C VAL A 86 -5.77 -6.60 -8.72
N GLU A 87 -5.39 -5.49 -9.35
CA GLU A 87 -4.82 -4.32 -8.67
C GLU A 87 -5.94 -3.43 -8.10
N GLN A 88 -6.50 -3.84 -6.97
CA GLN A 88 -7.49 -3.03 -6.25
C GLN A 88 -6.85 -2.35 -5.05
N PHE A 89 -7.13 -1.06 -4.91
CA PHE A 89 -6.74 -0.27 -3.75
C PHE A 89 -7.93 -0.17 -2.79
N THR A 90 -7.64 -0.19 -1.50
CA THR A 90 -8.64 -0.09 -0.44
C THR A 90 -8.45 1.21 0.32
N LEU A 91 -9.52 1.78 0.86
CA LEU A 91 -9.45 2.88 1.81
C LEU A 91 -10.42 2.62 2.96
N PRO A 92 -9.95 2.59 4.22
CA PRO A 92 -10.83 2.51 5.39
C PRO A 92 -11.89 3.60 5.37
N SER A 93 -13.12 3.24 5.71
CA SER A 93 -14.25 4.17 5.81
C SER A 93 -13.98 5.32 6.79
N THR A 94 -13.15 5.09 7.82
CA THR A 94 -12.74 6.09 8.82
C THR A 94 -11.88 7.22 8.26
N LEU A 95 -11.27 7.03 7.08
CA LEU A 95 -10.46 8.04 6.40
C LEU A 95 -11.26 8.86 5.37
N LEU A 96 -12.56 8.57 5.19
CA LEU A 96 -13.42 9.34 4.32
C LEU A 96 -13.73 10.71 4.92
N GLU A 97 -13.52 11.76 4.12
CA GLU A 97 -13.91 13.11 4.48
C GLU A 97 -15.44 13.24 4.52
N HIS A 98 -15.95 14.21 5.30
CA HIS A 98 -17.38 14.49 5.33
C HIS A 98 -17.89 14.83 3.93
N ARG A 99 -18.95 14.14 3.48
CA ARG A 99 -19.49 14.23 2.11
C ARG A 99 -18.50 13.83 1.01
N ALA A 100 -17.59 12.90 1.29
CA ALA A 100 -16.75 12.30 0.25
C ALA A 100 -17.60 11.84 -0.94
N ASN A 101 -17.15 12.16 -2.16
CA ASN A 101 -17.75 11.65 -3.38
C ASN A 101 -17.50 10.14 -3.46
N LEU A 102 -18.56 9.39 -3.72
CA LEU A 102 -18.53 7.94 -3.85
C LEU A 102 -19.17 7.52 -5.16
N GLN A 103 -18.74 6.37 -5.66
CA GLN A 103 -19.30 5.73 -6.84
C GLN A 103 -19.61 4.26 -6.51
N ILE A 104 -20.83 3.82 -6.79
CA ILE A 104 -21.22 2.40 -6.70
C ILE A 104 -21.19 1.76 -8.08
N ALA A 105 -20.72 0.50 -8.15
CA ALA A 105 -20.78 -0.31 -9.34
C ALA A 105 -21.39 -1.68 -9.07
N GLY A 106 -22.33 -2.10 -9.91
CA GLY A 106 -23.09 -3.34 -9.75
C GLY A 106 -23.95 -3.67 -10.97
N PHE A 107 -24.67 -4.79 -10.89
CA PHE A 107 -25.45 -5.38 -11.98
C PHE A 107 -26.96 -5.36 -11.70
N PRO A 108 -27.64 -4.22 -11.92
CA PRO A 108 -29.08 -4.12 -11.72
C PRO A 108 -29.83 -5.18 -12.51
N THR A 109 -30.87 -5.77 -11.90
CA THR A 109 -31.71 -6.82 -12.50
C THR A 109 -32.28 -6.38 -13.85
N SER A 110 -32.74 -5.14 -13.94
CA SER A 110 -33.32 -4.53 -15.16
C SER A 110 -32.34 -4.45 -16.34
N GLU A 111 -31.03 -4.49 -16.08
CA GLU A 111 -29.99 -4.27 -17.08
C GLU A 111 -29.16 -5.52 -17.40
N ARG A 112 -29.38 -6.65 -16.71
CA ARG A 112 -28.57 -7.87 -16.87
C ARG A 112 -28.52 -8.46 -18.27
N GLN A 113 -29.55 -8.21 -19.07
CA GLN A 113 -29.64 -8.68 -20.46
C GLN A 113 -29.25 -7.60 -21.48
N SER A 114 -28.87 -6.41 -21.02
CA SER A 114 -28.43 -5.33 -21.91
C SER A 114 -26.99 -5.55 -22.37
N THR A 115 -26.57 -4.79 -23.37
CA THR A 115 -25.18 -4.81 -23.87
C THR A 115 -24.18 -4.18 -22.88
N THR A 116 -24.68 -3.48 -21.85
CA THR A 116 -23.89 -2.81 -20.81
C THR A 116 -24.50 -3.10 -19.44
N PRO A 117 -24.41 -4.36 -18.96
CA PRO A 117 -25.16 -4.81 -17.79
C PRO A 117 -24.64 -4.26 -16.46
N LEU A 118 -23.36 -3.85 -16.41
CA LEU A 118 -22.79 -3.15 -15.27
C LEU A 118 -23.17 -1.67 -15.33
N LYS A 119 -23.73 -1.14 -14.24
CA LYS A 119 -24.03 0.28 -14.06
C LYS A 119 -23.17 0.89 -12.98
N HIS A 120 -22.88 2.17 -13.15
CA HIS A 120 -22.17 3.01 -12.20
C HIS A 120 -23.10 4.13 -11.78
N TYR A 121 -23.16 4.42 -10.49
CA TYR A 121 -23.86 5.59 -9.98
C TYR A 121 -22.94 6.41 -9.08
N ASP A 122 -22.88 7.71 -9.34
CA ASP A 122 -22.15 8.66 -8.51
C ASP A 122 -23.04 9.18 -7.38
N GLY A 123 -22.42 9.73 -6.35
CA GLY A 123 -23.12 10.40 -5.27
C GLY A 123 -22.17 10.82 -4.16
N HIS A 124 -22.70 10.96 -2.96
CA HIS A 124 -21.91 11.39 -1.81
C HIS A 124 -22.26 10.64 -0.52
N MET A 125 -21.23 10.45 0.30
CA MET A 125 -21.35 9.92 1.64
C MET A 125 -22.21 10.85 2.51
N THR A 126 -23.18 10.30 3.21
CA THR A 126 -24.03 11.02 4.16
C THR A 126 -23.49 10.85 5.58
N SER A 127 -23.13 9.63 5.96
CA SER A 127 -22.60 9.29 7.29
C SER A 127 -21.82 7.99 7.27
N VAL A 128 -20.94 7.82 8.26
CA VAL A 128 -20.34 6.53 8.62
C VAL A 128 -20.65 6.30 10.10
N HIS A 129 -21.29 5.17 10.41
CA HIS A 129 -21.59 4.78 11.79
C HIS A 129 -21.57 3.25 11.90
N ASP A 130 -20.83 2.72 12.87
CA ASP A 130 -20.73 1.27 13.15
C ASP A 130 -20.44 0.41 11.90
N GLU A 131 -19.45 0.83 11.11
CA GLU A 131 -19.06 0.18 9.85
C GLU A 131 -20.14 0.19 8.75
N VAL A 132 -21.16 1.03 8.90
CA VAL A 132 -22.18 1.32 7.89
C VAL A 132 -21.90 2.68 7.27
N ILE A 133 -21.68 2.68 5.95
CA ILE A 133 -21.56 3.88 5.13
C ILE A 133 -22.94 4.15 4.52
N THR A 134 -23.56 5.26 4.88
CA THR A 134 -24.79 5.73 4.22
C THR A 134 -24.40 6.61 3.05
N PHE A 135 -24.90 6.28 1.86
CA PHE A 135 -24.58 6.93 0.59
C PHE A 135 -25.87 7.39 -0.09
N THR A 136 -25.88 8.64 -0.56
CA THR A 136 -27.00 9.17 -1.37
C THR A 136 -26.55 9.24 -2.82
N ILE A 137 -27.23 8.47 -3.67
CA ILE A 137 -26.97 8.42 -5.11
C ILE A 137 -27.51 9.68 -5.79
N ASP A 138 -26.71 10.27 -6.68
CA ASP A 138 -27.09 11.42 -7.48
C ASP A 138 -28.24 11.05 -8.44
N GLY A 139 -29.18 11.99 -8.62
CA GLY A 139 -30.39 11.77 -9.42
C GLY A 139 -31.46 10.94 -8.71
N ILE A 140 -31.17 10.39 -7.52
CA ILE A 140 -32.16 9.76 -6.62
C ILE A 140 -32.93 8.64 -7.36
N PRO A 141 -32.24 7.62 -7.90
CA PRO A 141 -32.89 6.56 -8.64
C PRO A 141 -33.89 5.81 -7.75
N GLY A 142 -35.00 5.39 -8.35
CA GLY A 142 -35.95 4.50 -7.70
C GLY A 142 -35.39 3.07 -7.56
N ARG A 143 -35.99 2.28 -6.67
CA ARG A 143 -35.59 0.91 -6.35
C ARG A 143 -35.35 0.03 -7.59
N ASP A 144 -36.24 0.08 -8.58
CA ASP A 144 -36.16 -0.76 -9.78
C ASP A 144 -34.89 -0.54 -10.62
N SER A 145 -34.24 0.62 -10.46
CA SER A 145 -33.00 0.96 -11.18
C SER A 145 -31.74 0.42 -10.50
N ILE A 146 -31.83 0.05 -9.22
CA ILE A 146 -30.69 -0.35 -8.37
C ILE A 146 -30.87 -1.77 -7.80
N GLU A 147 -32.08 -2.32 -7.82
CA GLU A 147 -32.34 -3.70 -7.41
C GLU A 147 -31.44 -4.68 -8.19
N GLY A 148 -30.77 -5.58 -7.47
CA GLY A 148 -29.76 -6.50 -8.01
C GLY A 148 -28.32 -5.97 -7.96
N MET A 149 -28.10 -4.73 -7.51
CA MET A 149 -26.76 -4.19 -7.25
C MET A 149 -26.16 -4.63 -5.92
N SER A 150 -26.94 -5.19 -4.99
CA SER A 150 -26.48 -5.70 -3.69
C SER A 150 -25.26 -6.60 -3.84
N GLY A 151 -24.24 -6.34 -3.02
CA GLY A 151 -22.89 -6.89 -3.11
C GLY A 151 -21.94 -6.09 -4.02
N GLY A 152 -22.41 -5.02 -4.66
CA GLY A 152 -21.61 -4.16 -5.54
C GLY A 152 -20.53 -3.37 -4.80
N GLY A 153 -19.41 -3.11 -5.46
CA GLY A 153 -18.31 -2.35 -4.87
C GLY A 153 -18.64 -0.85 -4.78
N VAL A 154 -18.23 -0.22 -3.68
CA VAL A 154 -18.38 1.22 -3.46
C VAL A 154 -17.00 1.85 -3.37
N TYR A 155 -16.76 2.89 -4.16
CA TYR A 155 -15.44 3.44 -4.41
C TYR A 155 -15.37 4.92 -4.09
N HIS A 156 -14.28 5.34 -3.46
CA HIS A 156 -13.86 6.73 -3.43
C HIS A 156 -12.80 6.96 -4.50
N VAL A 157 -12.96 7.98 -5.33
CA VAL A 157 -12.02 8.27 -6.42
C VAL A 157 -11.16 9.46 -6.04
N LYS A 158 -9.85 9.23 -5.88
CA LYS A 158 -8.84 10.26 -5.57
C LYS A 158 -7.72 10.17 -6.59
N ASP A 159 -7.32 11.30 -7.17
CA ASP A 159 -6.24 11.39 -8.17
C ASP A 159 -6.37 10.38 -9.33
N ASN A 160 -7.60 10.18 -9.83
CA ASN A 160 -7.94 9.23 -10.91
C ASN A 160 -7.67 7.75 -10.55
N GLN A 161 -7.59 7.44 -9.25
CA GLN A 161 -7.47 6.09 -8.70
C GLN A 161 -8.73 5.74 -7.90
N PRO A 162 -9.45 4.65 -8.24
CA PRO A 162 -10.54 4.15 -7.39
C PRO A 162 -9.99 3.38 -6.19
N TYR A 163 -10.48 3.74 -5.00
CA TYR A 163 -10.26 3.04 -3.74
C TYR A 163 -11.57 2.40 -3.30
N LEU A 164 -11.60 1.08 -3.16
CA LEU A 164 -12.73 0.37 -2.58
C LEU A 164 -12.84 0.74 -1.10
N VAL A 165 -14.02 1.20 -0.68
CA VAL A 165 -14.30 1.61 0.71
C VAL A 165 -15.30 0.70 1.41
N GLY A 166 -16.08 -0.05 0.62
CA GLY A 166 -17.10 -0.94 1.13
C GLY A 166 -17.87 -1.62 0.01
N VAL A 167 -18.91 -2.34 0.42
CA VAL A 167 -19.81 -3.13 -0.43
C VAL A 167 -21.23 -2.66 -0.17
N GLU A 168 -22.00 -2.34 -1.20
CA GLU A 168 -23.42 -2.00 -1.04
C GLU A 168 -24.22 -3.25 -0.69
N CYS A 169 -25.15 -3.13 0.26
CA CYS A 169 -25.95 -4.27 0.70
C CYS A 169 -27.45 -4.00 0.52
N GLN A 170 -27.93 -2.83 0.94
CA GLN A 170 -29.38 -2.56 0.95
C GLN A 170 -29.71 -1.08 0.83
N MET A 171 -30.99 -0.79 0.63
CA MET A 171 -31.54 0.56 0.78
C MET A 171 -31.55 1.01 2.25
N ASP A 172 -31.40 2.31 2.49
CA ASP A 172 -31.30 2.90 3.84
C ASP A 172 -32.65 2.97 4.59
N SER A 173 -33.74 2.53 3.97
CA SER A 173 -35.07 2.53 4.58
C SER A 173 -35.84 1.29 4.15
N ASP A 174 -36.51 0.65 5.11
CA ASP A 174 -37.45 -0.44 4.86
C ASP A 174 -38.77 0.04 4.22
N HIS A 175 -39.06 1.33 4.34
CA HIS A 175 -40.23 1.98 3.73
C HIS A 175 -39.94 2.41 2.29
N PRO A 176 -40.58 1.81 1.27
CA PRO A 176 -40.34 2.12 -0.15
C PRO A 176 -40.54 3.59 -0.50
N GLU A 177 -41.49 4.25 0.14
CA GLU A 177 -41.77 5.69 -0.04
C GLU A 177 -40.66 6.62 0.50
N LEU A 178 -39.69 6.08 1.25
CA LEU A 178 -38.52 6.81 1.76
C LEU A 178 -37.20 6.37 1.09
N GLN A 179 -37.27 5.43 0.14
CA GLN A 179 -36.15 4.89 -0.62
C GLN A 179 -35.73 5.85 -1.76
N PHE A 180 -35.28 7.04 -1.39
CA PHE A 180 -34.85 8.10 -2.31
C PHE A 180 -33.36 7.97 -2.67
N GLY A 181 -32.98 6.90 -3.38
CA GLY A 181 -31.58 6.68 -3.79
C GLY A 181 -30.57 6.62 -2.65
N ARG A 182 -31.03 6.42 -1.41
CA ARG A 182 -30.19 6.25 -0.22
C ARG A 182 -29.94 4.76 0.01
N VAL A 183 -28.67 4.39 0.03
CA VAL A 183 -28.22 3.01 0.25
C VAL A 183 -27.29 2.94 1.46
N GLN A 184 -27.21 1.75 2.02
CA GLN A 184 -26.28 1.35 3.06
C GLN A 184 -25.25 0.42 2.47
N CYS A 185 -24.00 0.73 2.78
CA CYS A 185 -22.84 -0.04 2.37
C CYS A 185 -22.10 -0.49 3.62
N ARG A 186 -21.60 -1.73 3.62
CA ARG A 186 -20.77 -2.27 4.69
C ARG A 186 -19.32 -1.97 4.41
N SER A 187 -18.61 -1.46 5.42
CA SER A 187 -17.18 -1.16 5.30
C SER A 187 -16.37 -2.45 5.12
N LEU A 188 -15.14 -2.31 4.63
CA LEU A 188 -14.22 -3.43 4.49
C LEU A 188 -13.88 -4.12 5.82
N SER A 189 -14.00 -3.42 6.95
CA SER A 189 -13.71 -3.98 8.27
C SER A 189 -14.61 -5.18 8.61
N ARG A 190 -15.87 -5.19 8.14
CA ARG A 190 -16.78 -6.34 8.29
C ARG A 190 -16.35 -7.58 7.50
N PHE A 191 -15.66 -7.40 6.39
CA PHE A 191 -15.10 -8.52 5.62
C PHE A 191 -13.79 -9.01 6.24
N GLU A 192 -12.96 -8.09 6.76
CA GLU A 192 -11.77 -8.44 7.51
C GLU A 192 -12.08 -9.21 8.81
N GLU A 193 -13.22 -8.96 9.45
CA GLU A 193 -13.74 -9.75 10.57
C GLU A 193 -13.98 -11.21 10.17
N ILE A 194 -14.63 -11.46 9.02
CA ILE A 194 -14.81 -12.83 8.47
C ILE A 194 -13.45 -13.48 8.22
N ILE A 195 -12.49 -12.75 7.62
CA ILE A 195 -11.14 -13.25 7.38
C ILE A 195 -10.47 -13.70 8.68
N ARG A 196 -10.56 -12.88 9.74
CA ARG A 196 -10.01 -13.23 11.07
C ARG A 196 -10.73 -14.41 11.72
N LEU A 197 -12.05 -14.49 11.63
CA LEU A 197 -12.86 -15.56 12.21
C LEU A 197 -12.50 -16.94 11.65
N TYR A 198 -12.11 -17.00 10.38
CA TYR A 198 -11.74 -18.24 9.69
C TYR A 198 -10.24 -18.43 9.48
N ASP A 199 -9.40 -17.57 10.07
CA ASP A 199 -7.94 -17.59 9.91
C ASP A 199 -7.50 -17.61 8.43
N LEU A 200 -8.16 -16.79 7.61
CA LEU A 200 -7.90 -16.71 6.18
C LEU A 200 -6.81 -15.67 5.86
N VAL A 201 -6.29 -15.73 4.64
CA VAL A 201 -5.23 -14.83 4.19
C VAL A 201 -5.76 -13.38 4.07
N PRO A 202 -5.04 -12.35 4.56
CA PRO A 202 -5.49 -10.96 4.51
C PRO A 202 -5.66 -10.40 3.09
N MET A 203 -6.55 -9.41 2.95
CA MET A 203 -6.78 -8.61 1.73
C MET A 203 -5.70 -7.54 1.54
N VAL A 204 -4.48 -7.96 1.27
CA VAL A 204 -3.36 -7.06 0.98
C VAL A 204 -2.60 -7.54 -0.26
N PRO A 205 -1.82 -6.68 -0.93
CA PRO A 205 -1.08 -7.08 -2.12
C PRO A 205 -0.19 -8.30 -1.89
N SER A 206 -0.16 -9.20 -2.88
CA SER A 206 0.52 -10.49 -2.76
C SER A 206 2.03 -10.37 -2.55
N PHE A 207 2.68 -9.32 -3.04
CA PHE A 207 4.11 -9.11 -2.78
C PHE A 207 4.44 -8.94 -1.30
N LEU A 208 3.46 -8.65 -0.44
CA LEU A 208 3.68 -8.52 0.99
C LEU A 208 3.92 -9.86 1.69
N GLU A 209 3.59 -10.99 1.04
CA GLU A 209 3.86 -12.32 1.58
C GLU A 209 5.36 -12.62 1.67
N CYS A 210 6.14 -12.18 0.67
CA CYS A 210 7.57 -12.48 0.60
C CYS A 210 8.31 -11.52 -0.33
N PHE A 211 9.50 -11.08 0.10
CA PHE A 211 10.38 -10.22 -0.67
C PHE A 211 10.83 -10.83 -2.01
N SER A 212 10.81 -12.16 -2.18
CA SER A 212 11.11 -12.80 -3.47
C SER A 212 10.18 -12.33 -4.60
N ARG A 213 8.96 -11.90 -4.28
CA ARG A 213 7.99 -11.35 -5.25
C ARG A 213 8.35 -9.95 -5.76
N LEU A 214 9.33 -9.30 -5.15
CA LEU A 214 9.81 -7.97 -5.53
C LEU A 214 11.14 -8.02 -6.28
N LYS A 215 11.76 -9.19 -6.43
CA LYS A 215 13.10 -9.37 -6.99
C LYS A 215 13.29 -8.71 -8.35
N ASN A 216 12.33 -8.86 -9.25
CA ASN A 216 12.38 -8.30 -10.60
C ASN A 216 12.29 -6.76 -10.65
N ASN A 217 12.09 -6.11 -9.50
CA ASN A 217 12.00 -4.66 -9.37
C ASN A 217 13.20 -4.05 -8.64
N LEU A 218 14.14 -4.88 -8.17
CA LEU A 218 15.31 -4.41 -7.45
C LEU A 218 16.39 -3.89 -8.40
N PHE A 219 17.05 -2.83 -7.96
CA PHE A 219 18.29 -2.30 -8.54
C PHE A 219 18.17 -1.97 -10.03
N ASP A 220 17.09 -1.29 -10.42
CA ASP A 220 16.94 -0.75 -11.78
C ASP A 220 17.96 0.40 -12.01
N PHE A 221 19.09 0.07 -12.62
CA PHE A 221 20.19 1.00 -12.87
C PHE A 221 19.99 1.71 -14.21
N ASN A 222 19.63 2.99 -14.17
CA ASN A 222 19.54 3.83 -15.35
C ASN A 222 20.95 4.32 -15.79
N VAL A 223 21.70 3.45 -16.46
CA VAL A 223 23.09 3.67 -16.90
C VAL A 223 23.19 3.82 -18.42
N ILE A 224 24.33 4.33 -18.93
CA ILE A 224 24.54 4.52 -20.37
C ILE A 224 24.82 3.16 -21.04
N GLU A 225 25.63 2.30 -20.43
CA GLU A 225 25.99 0.97 -20.93
C GLU A 225 25.56 -0.11 -19.93
N PRO A 226 24.37 -0.73 -20.11
CA PRO A 226 23.83 -1.73 -19.17
C PRO A 226 24.77 -2.90 -18.87
N ARG A 227 25.62 -3.29 -19.83
CA ARG A 227 26.61 -4.37 -19.65
C ARG A 227 27.61 -4.08 -18.54
N ASN A 228 27.88 -2.81 -18.24
CA ASN A 228 28.82 -2.42 -17.19
C ASN A 228 28.34 -2.81 -15.78
N VAL A 229 27.02 -2.93 -15.57
CA VAL A 229 26.42 -3.20 -14.26
C VAL A 229 25.68 -4.53 -14.18
N GLU A 230 25.61 -5.29 -15.28
CA GLU A 230 24.90 -6.58 -15.35
C GLU A 230 25.45 -7.61 -14.33
N GLY A 231 26.78 -7.70 -14.20
CA GLY A 231 27.42 -8.56 -13.22
C GLY A 231 27.11 -8.15 -11.78
N LEU A 232 27.09 -6.84 -11.50
CA LEU A 232 26.72 -6.31 -10.19
C LEU A 232 25.24 -6.60 -9.88
N HIS A 233 24.35 -6.36 -10.84
CA HIS A 233 22.92 -6.62 -10.70
C HIS A 233 22.67 -8.09 -10.34
N THR A 234 23.30 -9.00 -11.07
CA THR A 234 23.23 -10.45 -10.79
C THR A 234 23.71 -10.76 -9.38
N ALA A 235 24.87 -10.23 -8.97
CA ALA A 235 25.42 -10.43 -7.62
C ALA A 235 24.48 -9.92 -6.52
N LEU A 236 23.85 -8.77 -6.71
CA LEU A 236 22.89 -8.21 -5.74
C LEU A 236 21.61 -9.03 -5.66
N LEU A 237 21.14 -9.60 -6.78
CA LEU A 237 20.00 -10.50 -6.80
C LEU A 237 20.29 -11.84 -6.10
N GLU A 238 21.52 -12.35 -6.20
CA GLU A 238 21.95 -13.54 -5.43
C GLU A 238 21.98 -13.25 -3.93
N VAL A 239 22.43 -12.06 -3.53
CA VAL A 239 22.36 -11.61 -2.12
C VAL A 239 20.90 -11.52 -1.66
N ALA A 240 20.00 -11.00 -2.50
CA ALA A 240 18.57 -10.93 -2.21
C ALA A 240 17.96 -12.32 -2.00
N ASP A 241 18.26 -13.28 -2.87
CA ASP A 241 17.80 -14.67 -2.72
C ASP A 241 18.29 -15.30 -1.42
N ALA A 242 19.59 -15.15 -1.13
CA ALA A 242 20.18 -15.69 0.08
C ALA A 242 19.53 -15.13 1.36
N LEU A 243 19.11 -13.86 1.37
CA LEU A 243 18.38 -13.27 2.49
C LEU A 243 17.00 -13.89 2.68
N VAL A 244 16.28 -14.13 1.59
CA VAL A 244 14.96 -14.78 1.62
C VAL A 244 15.09 -16.23 2.09
N GLU A 245 16.04 -17.00 1.54
CA GLU A 245 16.29 -18.39 1.91
C GLU A 245 16.67 -18.55 3.39
N ARG A 246 17.36 -17.55 3.95
CA ARG A 246 17.75 -17.53 5.38
C ARG A 246 16.64 -17.04 6.31
N GLY A 247 15.43 -16.82 5.78
CA GLY A 247 14.25 -16.53 6.59
C GLY A 247 14.18 -15.08 7.07
N MET A 248 14.57 -14.11 6.25
CA MET A 248 14.30 -12.70 6.57
C MET A 248 12.78 -12.47 6.79
N PRO A 249 12.38 -11.54 7.67
CA PRO A 249 10.96 -11.25 7.89
C PRO A 249 10.25 -10.83 6.61
N ALA A 250 9.04 -11.33 6.40
CA ALA A 250 8.20 -10.93 5.27
C ALA A 250 7.83 -9.43 5.33
N PRO A 251 7.59 -8.77 4.19
CA PRO A 251 7.13 -7.39 4.15
C PRO A 251 5.89 -7.14 5.03
N TYR A 252 4.90 -8.05 5.00
CA TYR A 252 3.70 -7.94 5.83
C TYR A 252 4.00 -7.92 7.34
N THR A 253 4.98 -8.71 7.79
CA THR A 253 5.43 -8.72 9.19
C THR A 253 6.01 -7.37 9.58
N LEU A 254 6.85 -6.79 8.72
CA LEU A 254 7.46 -5.47 8.93
C LEU A 254 6.40 -4.36 8.84
N MET A 255 5.43 -4.47 7.94
CA MET A 255 4.31 -3.54 7.78
C MET A 255 3.52 -3.42 9.08
N ASN A 256 3.17 -4.56 9.68
CA ASN A 256 2.40 -4.58 10.93
C ASN A 256 3.21 -4.08 12.13
N GLN A 257 4.53 -4.27 12.11
CA GLN A 257 5.42 -3.82 13.18
C GLN A 257 5.65 -2.31 13.14
N TYR A 258 5.94 -1.75 11.96
CA TYR A 258 6.34 -0.35 11.83
C TYR A 258 5.20 0.58 11.46
N LYS A 259 4.21 0.10 10.71
CA LYS A 259 3.04 0.87 10.28
C LYS A 259 3.47 2.24 9.71
N GLU A 260 2.84 3.33 10.15
CA GLU A 260 3.13 4.69 9.73
C GLU A 260 4.57 5.17 9.97
N GLN A 261 5.37 4.50 10.80
CA GLN A 261 6.76 4.91 11.09
C GLN A 261 7.72 4.77 9.92
N LEU A 262 7.30 4.12 8.82
CA LEU A 262 8.05 4.07 7.55
C LEU A 262 7.70 5.23 6.62
N LEU A 263 6.72 6.07 6.96
CA LEU A 263 6.23 7.16 6.11
C LEU A 263 6.77 8.51 6.60
N ILE A 264 7.05 9.43 5.66
CA ILE A 264 7.43 10.81 6.01
C ILE A 264 6.22 11.57 6.56
N THR A 265 5.01 11.28 6.08
CA THR A 265 3.77 11.95 6.50
C THR A 265 2.72 10.92 6.88
N GLU A 266 2.06 11.14 8.03
CA GLU A 266 1.04 10.24 8.59
C GLU A 266 -0.31 10.32 7.85
N ASP A 267 -0.50 11.30 6.94
CA ASP A 267 -1.76 11.56 6.24
C ASP A 267 -2.03 10.60 5.06
N LYS A 268 -1.08 9.73 4.72
CA LYS A 268 -1.19 8.76 3.63
C LYS A 268 -0.93 7.32 4.09
N LEU A 269 -1.68 6.85 5.08
CA LEU A 269 -1.51 5.50 5.64
C LEU A 269 -1.56 4.38 4.59
N GLU A 270 -2.30 4.55 3.49
CA GLU A 270 -2.33 3.56 2.40
C GLU A 270 -1.00 3.42 1.64
N ASP A 271 -0.11 4.42 1.70
CA ASP A 271 1.23 4.35 1.10
C ASP A 271 2.07 3.24 1.71
N ILE A 272 1.71 2.74 2.90
CA ILE A 272 2.38 1.59 3.51
C ILE A 272 2.22 0.30 2.66
N LYS A 273 1.20 0.24 1.82
CA LYS A 273 0.96 -0.87 0.88
C LYS A 273 1.53 -0.56 -0.51
N ASP A 274 2.25 0.55 -0.70
CA ASP A 274 2.88 0.87 -1.99
C ASP A 274 4.04 -0.11 -2.27
N LYS A 275 4.05 -0.69 -3.47
CA LYS A 275 5.10 -1.59 -3.92
C LYS A 275 6.48 -0.94 -3.90
N ASN A 276 6.58 0.35 -4.25
CA ASN A 276 7.84 1.09 -4.33
C ASN A 276 8.49 1.28 -2.96
N LEU A 277 7.69 1.41 -1.89
CA LEU A 277 8.21 1.39 -0.52
C LEU A 277 8.95 0.08 -0.26
N TRP A 278 8.31 -1.05 -0.54
CA TRP A 278 8.86 -2.37 -0.20
C TRP A 278 10.04 -2.77 -1.09
N VAL A 279 10.05 -2.34 -2.35
CA VAL A 279 11.23 -2.44 -3.23
C VAL A 279 12.40 -1.66 -2.63
N SER A 280 12.18 -0.39 -2.28
CA SER A 280 13.22 0.47 -1.69
C SER A 280 13.71 -0.04 -0.34
N TYR A 281 12.79 -0.57 0.47
CA TYR A 281 13.11 -1.16 1.77
C TYR A 281 14.00 -2.39 1.61
N PHE A 282 13.72 -3.23 0.60
CA PHE A 282 14.53 -4.42 0.35
C PHE A 282 15.95 -4.05 -0.12
N GLU A 283 16.06 -3.10 -1.06
CA GLU A 283 17.36 -2.59 -1.49
C GLU A 283 18.14 -1.96 -0.33
N PHE A 284 17.47 -1.19 0.52
CA PHE A 284 18.07 -0.61 1.72
C PHE A 284 18.63 -1.68 2.67
N LEU A 285 17.90 -2.78 2.89
CA LEU A 285 18.40 -3.90 3.68
C LEU A 285 19.62 -4.56 3.04
N ILE A 286 19.60 -4.77 1.72
CA ILE A 286 20.73 -5.34 0.96
C ILE A 286 21.96 -4.44 1.09
N ILE A 287 21.80 -3.12 0.94
CA ILE A 287 22.89 -2.16 1.15
C ILE A 287 23.43 -2.27 2.57
N CYS A 288 22.55 -2.28 3.58
CA CYS A 288 22.97 -2.33 4.98
C CYS A 288 23.74 -3.61 5.33
N ILE A 289 23.25 -4.79 4.91
CA ILE A 289 23.93 -6.05 5.24
C ILE A 289 25.31 -6.14 4.58
N LEU A 290 25.48 -5.57 3.38
CA LEU A 290 26.76 -5.51 2.70
C LEU A 290 27.72 -4.57 3.42
N ILE A 291 27.27 -3.37 3.83
CA ILE A 291 28.07 -2.43 4.63
C ILE A 291 28.55 -3.09 5.92
N ASP A 292 27.63 -3.70 6.66
CA ASP A 292 27.90 -4.31 7.97
C ASP A 292 28.63 -5.65 7.89
N GLY A 293 28.71 -6.26 6.71
CA GLY A 293 29.31 -7.59 6.52
C GLY A 293 28.52 -8.69 7.23
N VAL A 294 27.19 -8.54 7.33
CA VAL A 294 26.31 -9.47 8.03
C VAL A 294 25.60 -10.37 7.02
N ALA A 295 25.45 -11.65 7.37
CA ALA A 295 24.87 -12.65 6.49
C ALA A 295 23.33 -12.70 6.52
N ASN A 296 22.69 -12.22 7.59
CA ASN A 296 21.26 -12.41 7.86
C ASN A 296 20.58 -11.08 8.21
N ALA A 297 19.43 -10.80 7.58
CA ALA A 297 18.57 -9.67 7.90
C ALA A 297 17.38 -10.11 8.78
N ASN A 298 17.67 -10.67 9.96
CA ASN A 298 16.62 -11.10 10.90
C ASN A 298 16.01 -9.90 11.67
N MET A 299 14.97 -10.15 12.46
CA MET A 299 14.29 -9.08 13.20
C MET A 299 15.18 -8.35 14.21
N GLU A 300 16.14 -9.05 14.83
CA GLU A 300 17.09 -8.44 15.76
C GLU A 300 18.02 -7.46 15.05
N TYR A 301 18.56 -7.87 13.90
CA TYR A 301 19.38 -7.00 13.06
C TYR A 301 18.60 -5.77 12.59
N ILE A 302 17.39 -5.95 12.06
CA ILE A 302 16.55 -4.83 11.60
C ILE A 302 16.28 -3.85 12.75
N LYS A 303 15.95 -4.34 13.95
CA LYS A 303 15.78 -3.47 15.14
C LYS A 303 17.05 -2.73 15.52
N SER A 304 18.21 -3.37 15.38
CA SER A 304 19.50 -2.72 15.65
C SER A 304 19.84 -1.64 14.61
N LEU A 305 19.37 -1.79 13.37
CA LEU A 305 19.56 -0.80 12.31
C LEU A 305 18.81 0.50 12.60
N GLU A 306 17.61 0.45 13.17
CA GLU A 306 16.73 1.62 13.34
C GLU A 306 17.36 2.81 14.06
N ARG A 307 18.36 2.57 14.92
CA ARG A 307 19.11 3.63 15.62
C ARG A 307 20.29 4.17 14.83
N LYS A 308 20.82 3.40 13.88
CA LYS A 308 21.97 3.75 13.05
C LYS A 308 21.55 4.28 11.68
N ARG A 309 20.64 3.56 11.02
CA ARG A 309 20.17 3.76 9.65
C ARG A 309 18.66 3.51 9.62
N LYS A 310 17.87 4.53 9.28
CA LYS A 310 16.41 4.42 9.15
C LYS A 310 15.99 4.86 7.76
N ILE A 311 15.04 4.15 7.17
CA ILE A 311 14.42 4.51 5.91
C ILE A 311 13.06 5.17 6.14
N LEU A 312 12.74 6.21 5.37
CA LEU A 312 11.42 6.82 5.28
C LEU A 312 10.99 6.93 3.82
N TYR A 313 9.70 6.73 3.58
CA TYR A 313 9.08 6.73 2.27
C TYR A 313 8.06 7.85 2.10
N SER A 314 7.98 8.35 0.88
CA SER A 314 6.95 9.28 0.43
C SER A 314 6.49 8.88 -0.97
N SER A 315 5.18 8.75 -1.17
CA SER A 315 4.60 8.62 -2.51
C SER A 315 4.65 9.92 -3.33
N ASP A 316 4.94 11.06 -2.70
CA ASP A 316 5.10 12.33 -3.42
C ASP A 316 6.38 12.30 -4.27
N SER A 317 6.22 12.43 -5.59
CA SER A 317 7.30 12.50 -6.57
C SER A 317 7.95 13.88 -6.67
N LYS A 318 7.46 14.86 -5.91
CA LYS A 318 8.05 16.21 -5.83
C LYS A 318 9.27 16.21 -4.91
N ASN A 319 10.12 17.21 -5.12
CA ASN A 319 11.34 17.48 -4.35
C ASN A 319 11.21 17.18 -2.84
N TRP A 320 11.84 16.07 -2.43
CA TRP A 320 11.80 15.54 -1.06
C TRP A 320 12.38 16.51 -0.02
N MET A 321 13.30 17.40 -0.42
CA MET A 321 13.93 18.37 0.48
C MET A 321 12.93 19.37 1.06
N ARG A 322 11.75 19.54 0.43
CA ARG A 322 10.66 20.36 1.00
C ARG A 322 10.17 19.84 2.35
N ARG A 323 10.45 18.57 2.67
CA ARG A 323 10.11 17.89 3.94
C ARG A 323 11.30 17.76 4.88
N LEU A 324 12.42 18.43 4.62
CA LEU A 324 13.66 18.27 5.40
C LEU A 324 13.44 18.55 6.89
N GLN A 325 12.56 19.47 7.25
CA GLN A 325 12.22 19.74 8.64
C GLN A 325 11.59 18.53 9.34
N ASP A 326 10.58 17.92 8.72
CA ASP A 326 9.87 16.75 9.26
C ASP A 326 10.83 15.56 9.37
N ILE A 327 11.65 15.36 8.34
CA ILE A 327 12.69 14.32 8.29
C ILE A 327 13.69 14.46 9.45
N LEU A 328 14.19 15.68 9.69
CA LEU A 328 15.14 15.95 10.78
C LEU A 328 14.50 15.74 12.15
N LEU A 329 13.21 16.06 12.30
CA LEU A 329 12.47 15.80 13.54
C LEU A 329 12.34 14.30 13.80
N VAL A 330 12.02 13.49 12.79
CA VAL A 330 12.00 12.03 12.91
C VAL A 330 13.38 11.50 13.27
N ALA A 331 14.43 11.95 12.56
CA ALA A 331 15.81 11.54 12.82
C ALA A 331 16.22 11.77 14.28
N LYS A 332 15.91 12.94 14.84
CA LYS A 332 16.20 13.24 16.25
C LYS A 332 15.52 12.29 17.23
N ASN A 333 14.31 11.82 16.91
CA ASN A 333 13.53 10.98 17.81
C ASN A 333 13.92 9.49 17.71
N THR A 334 14.50 9.07 16.59
CA THR A 334 14.73 7.64 16.31
C THR A 334 16.21 7.25 16.20
N LEU A 335 17.08 8.16 15.76
CA LEU A 335 18.49 7.87 15.47
C LEU A 335 19.41 8.30 16.62
N ASP A 336 20.49 7.52 16.79
CA ASP A 336 21.63 7.91 17.59
C ASP A 336 22.45 8.99 16.88
N LYS A 337 23.34 9.65 17.63
CA LYS A 337 24.26 10.65 17.06
C LYS A 337 25.05 10.07 15.89
N ASN A 338 25.14 10.83 14.79
CA ASN A 338 25.73 10.40 13.53
C ASN A 338 24.95 9.33 12.76
N GLY A 339 23.70 9.05 13.13
CA GLY A 339 22.83 8.17 12.37
C GLY A 339 22.46 8.74 11.00
N THR A 340 22.10 7.84 10.10
CA THR A 340 21.72 8.13 8.72
C THR A 340 20.22 7.95 8.50
N MET A 341 19.57 8.97 7.97
CA MET A 341 18.20 8.90 7.47
C MET A 341 18.22 8.75 5.95
N VAL A 342 17.65 7.66 5.45
CA VAL A 342 17.53 7.35 4.02
C VAL A 342 16.11 7.64 3.57
N ILE A 343 15.95 8.53 2.60
CA ILE A 343 14.67 8.92 2.03
C ILE A 343 14.50 8.19 0.70
N THR A 344 13.29 7.67 0.47
CA THR A 344 12.90 7.14 -0.83
C THR A 344 11.58 7.75 -1.27
N SER A 345 11.52 8.12 -2.55
CA SER A 345 10.32 8.58 -3.22
C SER A 345 10.41 8.29 -4.72
N PRO A 346 9.30 8.39 -5.47
CA PRO A 346 9.31 8.30 -6.93
C PRO A 346 9.99 9.49 -7.64
N GLU A 347 10.70 10.37 -6.92
CA GLU A 347 11.41 11.51 -7.53
C GLU A 347 12.54 11.02 -8.44
N ASP A 348 12.39 11.29 -9.73
CA ASP A 348 13.40 11.01 -10.74
C ASP A 348 14.55 12.03 -10.66
N GLY A 349 15.77 11.54 -10.80
CA GLY A 349 16.97 12.38 -10.74
C GLY A 349 17.20 13.07 -9.39
N ALA A 350 16.56 12.61 -8.31
CA ALA A 350 16.68 13.19 -6.97
C ALA A 350 18.14 13.43 -6.56
N ASP A 351 18.41 14.63 -6.04
CA ASP A 351 19.69 14.94 -5.45
C ASP A 351 19.93 14.09 -4.20
N MET A 352 21.17 13.61 -4.05
CA MET A 352 21.55 12.72 -2.96
C MET A 352 21.42 13.39 -1.60
N GLN A 353 21.82 14.64 -1.46
CA GLN A 353 21.82 15.37 -0.19
C GLN A 353 21.31 16.80 -0.38
N PRO A 354 20.69 17.40 0.65
CA PRO A 354 20.33 18.81 0.61
C PRO A 354 21.59 19.68 0.61
N SER A 355 21.52 20.82 -0.09
CA SER A 355 22.62 21.79 -0.06
C SER A 355 22.90 22.27 1.37
N GLY A 356 24.19 22.44 1.73
CA GLY A 356 24.60 22.82 3.09
C GLY A 356 23.93 24.10 3.59
N LEU A 357 23.79 25.11 2.73
CA LEU A 357 23.12 26.38 3.06
C LEU A 357 21.62 26.19 3.38
N TYR A 358 20.94 25.33 2.61
CA TYR A 358 19.53 25.03 2.86
C TYR A 358 19.35 24.28 4.18
N THR A 359 20.18 23.28 4.43
CA THR A 359 20.20 22.51 5.68
C THR A 359 20.44 23.41 6.89
N GLU A 360 21.42 24.30 6.83
CA GLU A 360 21.67 25.26 7.92
C GLU A 360 20.49 26.17 8.20
N ARG A 361 19.80 26.64 7.15
CA ARG A 361 18.62 27.49 7.29
C ARG A 361 17.48 26.74 7.98
N ILE A 362 17.23 25.50 7.60
CA ILE A 362 16.18 24.66 8.21
C ILE A 362 16.52 24.35 9.67
N ILE A 363 17.76 23.95 9.97
CA ILE A 363 18.18 23.65 11.36
C ILE A 363 18.00 24.87 12.26
N LYS A 364 18.44 26.05 11.82
CA LYS A 364 18.25 27.30 12.56
C LYS A 364 16.77 27.59 12.84
N ASN A 365 15.90 27.34 11.86
CA ASN A 365 14.46 27.53 12.04
C ASN A 365 13.91 26.57 13.12
N ILE A 366 14.28 25.28 13.06
CA ILE A 366 13.87 24.28 14.06
C ILE A 366 14.36 24.65 15.47
N ALA A 367 15.63 25.06 15.59
CA ALA A 367 16.22 25.41 16.88
C ALA A 367 15.69 26.74 17.45
N SER A 368 15.16 27.63 16.60
CA SER A 368 14.62 28.94 17.03
C SER A 368 13.21 28.89 17.63
N VAL A 369 12.51 27.75 17.57
CA VAL A 369 11.19 27.60 18.19
C VAL A 369 11.35 27.65 19.72
N PRO A 370 10.77 28.63 20.43
CA PRO A 370 10.95 28.77 21.87
C PRO A 370 10.42 27.53 22.57
N SER A 371 11.32 26.77 23.20
CA SER A 371 10.91 25.72 24.13
C SER A 371 10.27 26.41 25.33
N SER A 372 8.96 26.26 25.48
CA SER A 372 8.16 26.86 26.56
C SER A 372 8.65 26.37 27.94
N GLY A 373 9.60 27.09 28.55
CA GLY A 373 10.12 26.78 29.89
C GLY A 373 11.24 27.73 30.36
N PRO A 374 11.41 27.96 31.67
CA PRO A 374 12.21 29.06 32.22
C PRO A 374 13.74 28.84 32.19
N PHE A 375 14.26 27.89 31.40
CA PHE A 375 15.69 27.56 31.35
C PHE A 375 16.29 27.85 29.98
N ILE A 376 16.88 29.04 29.85
CA ILE A 376 17.58 29.54 28.67
C ILE A 376 19.03 29.01 28.68
N LYS A 377 19.35 28.11 27.73
CA LYS A 377 20.67 27.82 27.08
C LYS A 377 20.65 26.41 26.44
N ILE A 378 19.78 26.17 25.46
CA ILE A 378 19.61 24.84 24.82
C ILE A 378 19.88 24.87 23.30
N ASP A 379 19.86 26.04 22.65
CA ASP A 379 19.92 26.19 21.18
C ASP A 379 21.16 25.56 20.54
N ASN A 380 22.36 25.78 21.10
CA ASN A 380 23.60 25.21 20.56
C ASN A 380 23.66 23.68 20.64
N ALA A 381 23.09 23.09 21.70
CA ALA A 381 23.06 21.64 21.87
C ALA A 381 22.09 21.02 20.85
N VAL A 382 20.93 21.64 20.64
CA VAL A 382 19.92 21.22 19.66
C VAL A 382 20.45 21.32 18.23
N ASP A 383 21.11 22.44 17.87
CA ASP A 383 21.78 22.61 16.58
C ASP A 383 22.82 21.52 16.32
N SER A 384 23.65 21.20 17.33
CA SER A 384 24.71 20.21 17.20
C SER A 384 24.19 18.79 16.97
N VAL A 385 23.00 18.47 17.50
CA VAL A 385 22.34 17.17 17.30
C VAL A 385 21.86 17.05 15.86
N TYR A 386 21.13 18.05 15.35
CA TYR A 386 20.63 18.00 13.96
C TYR A 386 21.77 17.98 12.93
N LYS A 387 22.85 18.72 13.17
CA LYS A 387 24.05 18.71 12.31
C LYS A 387 24.80 17.38 12.33
N SER A 388 24.54 16.51 13.31
CA SER A 388 25.19 15.20 13.37
C SER A 388 24.56 14.19 12.41
N PHE A 389 23.28 14.34 12.06
CA PHE A 389 22.60 13.37 11.20
C PHE A 389 23.02 13.50 9.74
N VAL A 390 23.13 12.37 9.07
CA VAL A 390 23.27 12.30 7.61
C VAL A 390 21.88 12.07 7.03
N VAL A 391 21.45 12.90 6.09
CA VAL A 391 20.16 12.73 5.40
C VAL A 391 20.43 12.58 3.91
N VAL A 392 20.02 11.45 3.35
CA VAL A 392 20.32 11.07 1.97
C VAL A 392 19.09 10.52 1.25
N HIS A 393 19.02 10.71 -0.07
CA HIS A 393 18.00 10.08 -0.92
C HIS A 393 18.53 8.80 -1.58
N LEU A 394 17.76 7.70 -1.56
CA LEU A 394 18.17 6.40 -2.09
C LEU A 394 18.47 6.44 -3.60
N ASN A 395 17.63 7.09 -4.40
CA ASN A 395 17.91 7.25 -5.84
C ASN A 395 19.17 8.10 -6.08
N GLY A 396 19.41 9.12 -5.24
CA GLY A 396 20.60 9.97 -5.36
C GLY A 396 21.88 9.24 -4.94
N LEU A 397 21.78 8.33 -3.96
CA LEU A 397 22.86 7.41 -3.60
C LEU A 397 23.16 6.46 -4.76
N ARG A 398 22.14 5.83 -5.34
CA ARG A 398 22.29 4.95 -6.51
C ARG A 398 22.98 5.67 -7.67
N LYS A 399 22.56 6.91 -7.94
CA LYS A 399 23.18 7.76 -8.97
C LYS A 399 24.66 8.01 -8.69
N THR A 400 24.99 8.39 -7.46
CA THR A 400 26.36 8.75 -7.05
C THR A 400 27.28 7.53 -6.99
N CYS A 401 26.84 6.45 -6.35
CA CYS A 401 27.65 5.29 -6.04
C CYS A 401 27.77 4.31 -7.22
N ILE A 402 26.80 4.31 -8.15
CA ILE A 402 26.73 3.31 -9.23
C ILE A 402 26.65 3.98 -10.58
N VAL A 403 25.60 4.77 -10.87
CA VAL A 403 25.34 5.25 -12.23
C VAL A 403 26.50 6.11 -12.76
N ASN A 404 26.96 7.07 -11.97
CA ASN A 404 28.09 7.94 -12.34
C ASN A 404 29.44 7.20 -12.41
N ARG A 405 29.48 5.95 -11.93
CA ARG A 405 30.68 5.11 -11.83
C ARG A 405 30.52 3.82 -12.61
N GLU A 406 29.58 3.74 -13.55
CA GLU A 406 29.26 2.50 -14.26
C GLU A 406 30.51 1.85 -14.89
N ASP A 407 31.40 2.65 -15.47
CA ASP A 407 32.64 2.18 -16.09
C ASP A 407 33.56 1.46 -15.08
N ASP A 408 33.61 1.90 -13.81
CA ASP A 408 34.41 1.25 -12.77
C ASP A 408 33.92 -0.19 -12.54
N PHE A 409 32.61 -0.43 -12.61
CA PHE A 409 32.03 -1.77 -12.50
C PHE A 409 32.27 -2.60 -13.76
N GLY A 410 32.20 -1.99 -14.95
CA GLY A 410 32.44 -2.68 -16.22
C GLY A 410 33.86 -3.21 -16.38
N LEU A 411 34.83 -2.66 -15.64
CA LEU A 411 36.22 -3.13 -15.63
C LEU A 411 36.44 -4.37 -14.74
N LEU A 412 35.51 -4.69 -13.84
CA LEU A 412 35.63 -5.80 -12.91
C LEU A 412 35.00 -7.08 -13.50
N GLN A 413 35.54 -8.23 -13.11
CA GLN A 413 35.06 -9.54 -13.56
C GLN A 413 34.67 -10.45 -12.39
N GLY A 414 35.16 -10.19 -11.18
CA GLY A 414 34.85 -10.99 -10.00
C GLY A 414 33.65 -10.47 -9.21
N THR A 415 32.70 -11.35 -8.88
CA THR A 415 31.53 -11.04 -8.02
C THR A 415 31.93 -10.37 -6.70
N ASN A 416 32.99 -10.86 -6.05
CA ASN A 416 33.48 -10.28 -4.80
C ASN A 416 34.05 -8.87 -4.97
N GLU A 417 34.71 -8.60 -6.10
CA GLU A 417 35.26 -7.27 -6.40
C GLU A 417 34.13 -6.27 -6.64
N LEU A 418 33.11 -6.67 -7.42
CA LEU A 418 31.90 -5.88 -7.67
C LEU A 418 31.17 -5.53 -6.37
N LEU A 419 30.92 -6.52 -5.51
CA LEU A 419 30.25 -6.30 -4.23
C LEU A 419 31.09 -5.47 -3.26
N THR A 420 32.43 -5.59 -3.30
CA THR A 420 33.33 -4.77 -2.48
C THR A 420 33.30 -3.31 -2.94
N LEU A 421 33.41 -3.06 -4.24
CA LEU A 421 33.32 -1.70 -4.79
C LEU A 421 31.96 -1.06 -4.50
N PHE A 422 30.87 -1.83 -4.66
CA PHE A 422 29.53 -1.40 -4.28
C PHE A 422 29.49 -1.01 -2.80
N ARG A 423 29.88 -1.93 -1.92
CA ARG A 423 29.88 -1.72 -0.47
C ARG A 423 30.66 -0.47 -0.08
N ASP A 424 31.89 -0.34 -0.57
CA ASP A 424 32.78 0.75 -0.22
C ASP A 424 32.20 2.10 -0.65
N SER A 425 31.61 2.16 -1.85
CA SER A 425 30.96 3.35 -2.38
C SER A 425 29.78 3.83 -1.52
N TYR A 426 29.00 2.91 -0.93
CA TYR A 426 27.91 3.28 -0.02
C TYR A 426 28.42 3.59 1.39
N ASN A 427 29.39 2.83 1.90
CA ASN A 427 29.95 2.97 3.26
C ASN A 427 30.66 4.31 3.48
N GLU A 428 31.16 4.95 2.41
CA GLU A 428 31.69 6.32 2.47
C GLU A 428 30.63 7.35 2.91
N ILE A 429 29.35 7.08 2.63
CA ILE A 429 28.25 8.02 2.78
C ILE A 429 27.31 7.60 3.92
N ILE A 430 26.97 6.32 3.99
CA ILE A 430 26.04 5.74 4.97
C ILE A 430 26.85 4.93 5.98
N LYS A 431 26.93 5.42 7.23
CA LYS A 431 27.71 4.79 8.31
C LYS A 431 26.85 4.00 9.29
#